data_AF-A0A7J8EMP8-F1
#
_entry.id   AF-A0A7J8EMP8-F1
#
_cell.length_a   1.000
_cell.length_b   1.000
_cell.length_c   1.000
_cell.angle_alpha   90.00
_cell.angle_beta   90.00
_cell.angle_gamma   90.00
#
_symmetry.space_group_name_H-M   'P 1'
#
loop_
_entity.id
_entity.type
_entity.pdbx_description
1 polymer ?
#
loop_
_entity_poly.entity_id
_entity_poly.type
_entity_poly.pdbx_seq_one_letter_code
_entity_poly.pdbx_strand_id
1 'polypeptide(L)'
;MAGGHCGWSWAALLHLLLGVNLIVMPSIKARTLRFVTLLYRHGDRSPVKTYPKDPYQEDEWPQGLGQLTKEGMLQHWELGQALRQRYHGFLNTSYHPQEVYVRSTDFDRTLMSAEANLAGLFPPNEMQRFNPNISWQPIPVHTVPITEDRD
;
A
#
# COMPACT_ATOMS: atom_id res chain seq x y z
N MET A 1 -41.69 62.92 29.29
CA MET A 1 -41.53 62.10 28.06
C MET A 1 -40.05 61.94 27.80
N ALA A 2 -39.54 60.70 27.79
CA ALA A 2 -38.34 60.29 27.05
C ALA A 2 -38.16 58.78 27.28
N GLY A 3 -38.72 57.97 26.38
CA GLY A 3 -38.49 56.53 26.36
C GLY A 3 -37.11 56.24 25.79
N GLY A 4 -36.20 55.70 26.62
CA GLY A 4 -34.89 55.23 26.17
C GLY A 4 -35.03 53.86 25.53
N HIS A 5 -35.07 53.80 24.19
CA HIS A 5 -34.96 52.55 23.46
C HIS A 5 -33.56 51.97 23.64
N CYS A 6 -33.46 50.90 24.45
CA CYS A 6 -32.27 50.05 24.54
C CYS A 6 -32.20 49.16 23.29
N GLY A 7 -31.77 49.75 22.18
CA GLY A 7 -31.51 49.03 20.94
C GLY A 7 -30.13 48.38 21.04
N TRP A 8 -30.09 47.05 21.18
CA TRP A 8 -28.86 46.32 20.94
C TRP A 8 -28.40 46.66 19.52
N SER A 9 -27.17 47.15 19.38
CA SER A 9 -26.59 47.41 18.05
C SER A 9 -26.71 46.13 17.23
N TRP A 10 -27.24 46.23 16.01
CA TRP A 10 -27.32 45.10 15.07
C TRP A 10 -25.96 44.40 14.91
N ALA A 11 -24.85 45.12 15.10
CA ALA A 11 -23.50 44.57 15.13
C ALA A 11 -23.26 43.61 16.31
N ALA A 12 -23.77 43.92 17.51
CA ALA A 12 -23.62 43.06 18.69
C ALA A 12 -24.41 41.75 18.53
N LEU A 13 -25.61 41.83 17.94
CA LEU A 13 -26.41 40.65 17.61
C LEU A 13 -25.72 39.81 16.52
N LEU A 14 -25.15 40.44 15.50
CA LEU A 14 -24.41 39.75 14.43
C LEU A 14 -23.17 39.05 14.96
N HIS A 15 -22.38 39.69 15.83
CA HIS A 15 -21.20 39.10 16.46
C HIS A 15 -21.57 37.94 17.39
N LEU A 16 -22.66 38.07 18.16
CA LEU A 16 -23.18 36.98 18.98
C LEU A 16 -23.63 35.80 18.11
N LEU A 17 -24.37 36.06 17.03
CA LEU A 17 -24.83 35.03 16.10
C LEU A 17 -23.67 34.36 15.34
N LEU A 18 -22.62 35.11 14.95
CA LEU A 18 -21.41 34.53 14.36
C LEU A 18 -20.63 33.68 15.37
N GLY A 19 -20.47 34.16 16.60
CA GLY A 19 -19.78 33.43 17.66
C GLY A 19 -20.50 32.14 18.02
N VAL A 20 -21.83 32.17 18.14
CA VAL A 20 -22.64 30.97 18.36
C VAL A 20 -22.56 30.02 17.16
N ASN A 21 -22.62 30.51 15.92
CA ASN A 21 -22.44 29.64 14.74
C ASN A 21 -21.06 28.97 14.70
N LEU A 22 -19.99 29.67 15.08
CA LEU A 22 -18.63 29.11 15.15
C LEU A 22 -18.47 28.03 16.24
N ILE A 23 -19.19 28.14 17.36
CA ILE A 23 -19.17 27.17 18.47
C ILE A 23 -20.04 25.94 18.17
N VAL A 24 -21.15 26.14 17.43
CA VAL A 24 -22.13 25.10 17.12
C VAL A 24 -21.78 24.31 15.84
N MET A 25 -20.76 24.74 15.07
CA MET A 25 -20.27 23.95 13.94
C MET A 25 -19.74 22.59 14.45
N PRO A 26 -20.33 21.47 14.01
CA PRO A 26 -19.81 20.16 14.39
C PRO A 26 -18.39 20.03 13.87
N SER A 27 -17.45 19.64 14.76
CA SER A 27 -16.08 19.32 14.36
C SER A 27 -16.16 18.27 13.25
N ILE A 28 -15.63 18.59 12.07
CA ILE A 28 -15.51 17.63 10.97
C ILE A 28 -14.56 16.56 11.48
N LYS A 29 -15.11 15.42 11.89
CA LYS A 29 -14.33 14.28 12.33
C LYS A 29 -13.50 13.81 11.14
N ALA A 30 -12.17 13.93 11.25
CA ALA A 30 -11.27 13.51 10.18
C ALA A 30 -11.53 12.03 9.83
N ARG A 31 -11.60 11.72 8.53
CA ARG A 31 -11.71 10.33 8.07
C ARG A 31 -10.42 9.61 8.43
N THR A 32 -10.54 8.42 9.02
CA THR A 32 -9.40 7.59 9.43
C THR A 32 -9.39 6.32 8.60
N LEU A 33 -8.24 5.98 8.02
CA LEU A 33 -8.07 4.71 7.32
C LEU A 33 -8.13 3.57 8.35
N ARG A 34 -8.95 2.54 8.06
CA ARG A 34 -9.14 1.39 8.96
C ARG A 34 -8.63 0.08 8.38
N PHE A 35 -8.70 -0.06 7.06
CA PHE A 35 -8.33 -1.28 6.36
C PHE A 35 -8.02 -0.96 4.90
N VAL A 36 -7.14 -1.74 4.28
CA VAL A 36 -6.78 -1.65 2.86
C VAL A 36 -6.60 -3.05 2.29
N THR A 37 -7.10 -3.25 1.07
CA THR A 37 -6.79 -4.44 0.26
C THR A 37 -6.06 -3.97 -0.99
N LEU A 38 -4.97 -4.66 -1.32
CA LEU A 38 -4.20 -4.41 -2.52
C LEU A 38 -4.26 -5.65 -3.39
N LEU A 39 -4.68 -5.46 -4.64
CA LEU A 39 -4.59 -6.47 -5.69
C LEU A 39 -3.71 -5.89 -6.78
N TYR A 40 -2.60 -6.55 -7.07
CA TYR A 40 -1.65 -6.13 -8.09
C TYR A 40 -1.22 -7.32 -8.94
N ARG A 41 -0.87 -7.03 -10.19
CA ARG A 41 -0.24 -7.99 -11.08
C ARG A 41 1.23 -8.15 -10.70
N HIS A 42 1.83 -9.28 -11.08
CA HIS A 42 3.28 -9.45 -11.10
C HIS A 42 3.99 -8.38 -11.96
N GLY A 43 5.29 -8.20 -11.73
CA GLY A 43 6.13 -7.25 -12.47
C GLY A 43 6.47 -7.73 -13.88
N ASP A 44 7.37 -7.01 -14.55
CA ASP A 44 7.91 -7.44 -15.84
C ASP A 44 8.44 -8.89 -15.82
N ARG A 45 8.19 -9.63 -16.90
CA ARG A 45 8.52 -11.05 -17.02
C ARG A 45 8.81 -11.42 -18.47
N SER A 46 9.51 -12.54 -18.65
CA SER A 46 9.63 -13.18 -19.96
C SER A 46 8.26 -13.66 -20.50
N PRO A 47 8.12 -13.88 -21.82
CA PRO A 47 6.94 -14.48 -22.42
C PRO A 47 6.62 -15.83 -21.78
N VAL A 48 5.34 -16.19 -21.61
CA VAL A 48 4.95 -17.52 -21.10
C VAL A 48 5.06 -18.59 -22.19
N LYS A 49 4.92 -18.17 -23.46
CA LYS A 49 5.06 -19.00 -24.64
C LYS A 49 5.45 -18.10 -25.81
N THR A 50 6.18 -18.67 -26.75
CA THR A 50 6.53 -18.07 -28.04
C THR A 50 5.64 -18.67 -29.14
N TYR A 51 5.62 -18.04 -30.32
CA TYR A 51 4.97 -18.65 -31.49
C TYR A 51 5.97 -19.53 -32.26
N PRO A 52 5.52 -20.52 -33.06
CA PRO A 52 6.42 -21.52 -33.64
C PRO A 52 7.55 -21.00 -34.55
N LYS A 53 7.43 -19.76 -35.06
CA LYS A 53 8.42 -19.12 -35.94
C LYS A 53 9.10 -17.92 -35.28
N ASP A 54 9.01 -17.81 -33.95
CA ASP A 54 9.69 -16.76 -33.21
C ASP A 54 11.21 -17.01 -33.29
N PRO A 55 12.02 -16.06 -33.77
CA PRO A 55 13.47 -16.22 -33.72
C PRO A 55 14.01 -16.21 -32.27
N TYR A 56 13.23 -15.71 -31.30
CA TYR A 56 13.64 -15.62 -29.89
C TYR A 56 12.94 -16.70 -29.05
N GLN A 57 13.56 -17.87 -28.96
CA GLN A 57 13.05 -19.01 -28.18
C GLN A 57 13.50 -18.92 -26.72
N GLU A 58 13.18 -19.94 -25.92
CA GLU A 58 13.39 -19.94 -24.46
C GLU A 58 14.85 -19.65 -24.04
N ASP A 59 15.82 -20.08 -24.82
CA ASP A 59 17.25 -19.87 -24.60
C ASP A 59 17.69 -18.39 -24.65
N GLU A 60 16.92 -17.54 -25.32
CA GLU A 60 17.13 -16.09 -25.34
C GLU A 60 16.65 -15.39 -24.05
N TRP A 61 15.94 -16.11 -23.17
CA TRP A 61 15.44 -15.58 -21.90
C TRP A 61 16.28 -16.12 -20.74
N PRO A 62 17.06 -15.29 -20.02
CA PRO A 62 18.05 -15.78 -19.06
C PRO A 62 17.52 -16.63 -17.90
N GLN A 63 16.23 -16.49 -17.57
CA GLN A 63 15.53 -17.27 -16.55
C GLN A 63 14.57 -18.31 -17.15
N GLY A 64 14.47 -18.40 -18.48
CA GLY A 64 13.45 -19.17 -19.18
C GLY A 64 12.12 -18.43 -19.33
N LEU A 65 11.10 -19.12 -19.84
CA LEU A 65 9.78 -18.55 -20.13
C LEU A 65 8.91 -18.36 -18.87
N GLY A 66 8.11 -17.29 -18.86
CA GLY A 66 7.12 -17.00 -17.83
C GLY A 66 7.68 -16.51 -16.49
N GLN A 67 8.99 -16.25 -16.43
CA GLN A 67 9.75 -15.91 -15.22
C GLN A 67 9.90 -14.41 -15.02
N LEU A 68 9.92 -13.98 -13.76
CA LEU A 68 10.08 -12.57 -13.40
C LEU A 68 11.48 -12.08 -13.78
N THR A 69 11.56 -10.93 -14.43
CA THR A 69 12.85 -10.32 -14.78
C THR A 69 13.42 -9.51 -13.60
N LYS A 70 14.69 -9.11 -13.69
CA LYS A 70 15.30 -8.16 -12.74
C LYS A 70 14.56 -6.82 -12.72
N GLU A 71 14.06 -6.39 -13.88
CA GLU A 71 13.23 -5.20 -14.00
C GLU A 71 11.90 -5.39 -13.25
N GLY A 72 11.24 -6.55 -13.38
CA GLY A 72 10.03 -6.86 -12.64
C GLY A 72 10.22 -6.91 -11.11
N MET A 73 11.38 -7.39 -10.65
CA MET A 73 11.75 -7.32 -9.23
C MET A 73 11.87 -5.86 -8.76
N LEU A 74 12.56 -5.02 -9.53
CA LEU A 74 12.75 -3.60 -9.21
C LEU A 74 11.41 -2.87 -9.15
N GLN A 75 10.54 -3.07 -10.14
CA GLN A 75 9.19 -2.50 -10.19
C GLN A 75 8.39 -2.81 -8.92
N HIS A 76 8.44 -4.06 -8.44
CA HIS A 76 7.73 -4.43 -7.21
C HIS A 76 8.37 -3.85 -5.96
N TRP A 77 9.69 -3.80 -5.89
CA TRP A 77 10.39 -3.15 -4.79
C TRP A 77 10.06 -1.65 -4.70
N GLU A 78 10.03 -0.95 -5.84
CA GLU A 78 9.62 0.46 -5.92
C GLU A 78 8.14 0.66 -5.55
N LEU A 79 7.25 -0.23 -6.02
CA LEU A 79 5.86 -0.24 -5.60
C LEU A 79 5.75 -0.40 -4.07
N GLY A 80 6.55 -1.29 -3.47
CA GLY A 80 6.61 -1.49 -2.03
C GLY A 80 6.97 -0.20 -1.29
N GLN A 81 7.98 0.53 -1.76
CA GLN A 81 8.36 1.82 -1.20
C GLN A 81 7.28 2.89 -1.37
N ALA A 82 6.61 2.94 -2.54
CA ALA A 82 5.52 3.87 -2.77
C ALA A 82 4.34 3.59 -1.84
N LEU A 83 3.99 2.32 -1.61
CA LEU A 83 2.95 1.90 -0.66
C LEU A 83 3.34 2.24 0.78
N ARG A 84 4.62 2.07 1.13
CA ARG A 84 5.17 2.46 2.43
C ARG A 84 4.99 3.94 2.71
N GLN A 85 5.30 4.79 1.74
CA GLN A 85 5.08 6.23 1.84
C GLN A 85 3.60 6.58 1.91
N ARG A 86 2.77 5.96 1.05
CA ARG A 86 1.33 6.21 0.98
C ARG A 86 0.60 5.87 2.27
N TYR A 87 0.97 4.78 2.93
CA TYR A 87 0.35 4.31 4.16
C TYR A 87 1.17 4.63 5.40
N HIS A 88 2.05 5.63 5.31
CA HIS A 88 2.72 6.18 6.48
C HIS A 88 1.70 6.63 7.53
N GLY A 89 1.90 6.24 8.79
CA GLY A 89 0.97 6.51 9.89
C GLY A 89 -0.23 5.55 9.97
N PHE A 90 -0.47 4.73 8.95
CA PHE A 90 -1.41 3.60 9.02
C PHE A 90 -0.68 2.28 9.27
N LEU A 91 0.39 2.00 8.51
CA LEU A 91 1.24 0.84 8.71
C LEU A 91 2.32 1.14 9.76
N ASN A 92 2.56 0.20 10.67
CA ASN A 92 3.68 0.26 11.60
C ASN A 92 5.02 0.27 10.84
N THR A 93 6.06 0.88 11.42
CA THR A 93 7.41 0.85 10.85
C THR A 93 7.98 -0.58 10.80
N SER A 94 7.61 -1.43 11.75
CA SER A 94 7.93 -2.86 11.72
C SER A 94 6.85 -3.70 11.06
N TYR A 95 7.23 -4.85 10.52
CA TYR A 95 6.26 -5.87 10.12
C TYR A 95 5.66 -6.55 11.36
N HIS A 96 4.34 -6.69 11.39
CA HIS A 96 3.60 -7.44 12.42
C HIS A 96 2.66 -8.47 11.76
N PRO A 97 2.79 -9.77 12.08
CA PRO A 97 1.97 -10.83 11.47
C PRO A 97 0.45 -10.68 11.68
N GLN A 98 0.03 -9.96 12.72
CA GLN A 98 -1.39 -9.73 13.03
C GLN A 98 -1.99 -8.58 12.22
N GLU A 99 -1.17 -7.74 11.58
CA GLU A 99 -1.61 -6.55 10.84
C GLU A 99 -1.56 -6.73 9.33
N VAL A 100 -0.72 -7.66 8.85
CA VAL A 100 -0.41 -7.83 7.43
C VAL A 100 -0.58 -9.29 7.05
N TYR A 101 -1.42 -9.53 6.04
CA TYR A 101 -1.60 -10.83 5.41
C TYR A 101 -1.29 -10.69 3.92
N VAL A 102 -0.47 -11.60 3.39
CA VAL A 102 -0.08 -11.61 1.99
C VAL A 102 -0.44 -12.95 1.37
N ARG A 103 -1.20 -12.91 0.29
CA ARG A 103 -1.53 -14.07 -0.53
C ARG A 103 -1.08 -13.83 -1.96
N SER A 104 -0.53 -14.85 -2.59
CA SER A 104 -0.18 -14.86 -4.00
C SER A 104 -0.79 -16.07 -4.68
N THR A 105 -0.87 -16.05 -6.01
CA THR A 105 -1.10 -17.28 -6.80
C THR A 105 0.17 -18.11 -6.85
N ASP A 106 0.04 -19.40 -7.08
CA ASP A 106 1.15 -20.36 -7.12
C ASP A 106 1.91 -20.36 -8.46
N PHE A 107 2.48 -19.20 -8.79
CA PHE A 107 3.45 -19.03 -9.87
C PHE A 107 4.69 -18.31 -9.32
N ASP A 108 5.88 -18.73 -9.74
CA ASP A 108 7.15 -18.11 -9.35
C ASP A 108 7.10 -16.58 -9.49
N ARG A 109 6.67 -16.09 -10.66
CA ARG A 109 6.58 -14.66 -10.93
C ARG A 109 5.69 -13.88 -9.96
N THR A 110 4.62 -14.47 -9.43
CA THR A 110 3.72 -13.79 -8.49
C THR A 110 4.22 -13.89 -7.06
N LEU A 111 4.83 -15.02 -6.67
CA LEU A 111 5.48 -15.19 -5.38
C LEU A 111 6.67 -14.22 -5.24
N MET A 112 7.58 -14.23 -6.22
CA MET A 112 8.75 -13.35 -6.25
C MET A 112 8.37 -11.86 -6.32
N SER A 113 7.29 -11.52 -7.02
CA SER A 113 6.76 -10.15 -7.04
C SER A 113 6.29 -9.70 -5.66
N ALA A 114 5.58 -10.57 -4.93
CA ALA A 114 5.14 -10.27 -3.57
C ALA A 114 6.34 -10.11 -2.62
N GLU A 115 7.35 -10.97 -2.71
CA GLU A 115 8.58 -10.89 -1.91
C GLU A 115 9.37 -9.60 -2.20
N ALA A 116 9.55 -9.23 -3.47
CA ALA A 116 10.21 -7.98 -3.85
C ALA A 116 9.43 -6.76 -3.35
N ASN A 117 8.10 -6.80 -3.42
CA ASN A 117 7.24 -5.75 -2.88
C ASN A 117 7.40 -5.61 -1.36
N LEU A 118 7.39 -6.73 -0.64
CA LEU A 118 7.57 -6.75 0.80
C LEU A 118 8.96 -6.26 1.23
N ALA A 119 9.99 -6.54 0.44
CA ALA A 119 11.33 -6.00 0.66
C ALA A 119 11.38 -4.47 0.60
N GLY A 120 10.58 -3.85 -0.29
CA GLY A 120 10.43 -2.39 -0.36
C GLY A 120 9.49 -1.81 0.70
N LEU A 121 8.46 -2.57 1.09
CA LEU A 121 7.43 -2.14 2.03
C LEU A 121 7.89 -2.20 3.50
N PHE A 122 8.64 -3.25 3.88
CA PHE A 122 9.07 -3.54 5.25
C PHE A 122 10.58 -3.79 5.37
N PRO A 123 11.44 -2.80 5.05
CA PRO A 123 12.86 -2.89 5.38
C PRO A 123 13.03 -3.06 6.91
N PRO A 124 13.84 -4.03 7.38
CA PRO A 124 13.94 -4.35 8.80
C PRO A 124 14.64 -3.24 9.60
N ASN A 125 14.03 -2.87 10.74
CA ASN A 125 14.73 -2.10 11.75
C ASN A 125 15.75 -2.97 12.50
N GLU A 126 16.52 -2.37 13.41
CA GLU A 126 17.60 -3.05 14.13
C GLU A 126 17.12 -4.30 14.89
N MET A 127 15.91 -4.29 15.45
CA MET A 127 15.37 -5.43 16.20
C MET A 127 14.94 -6.59 15.30
N GLN A 128 14.38 -6.28 14.13
CA GLN A 128 13.91 -7.31 13.18
C GLN A 128 15.01 -7.78 12.21
N ARG A 129 16.15 -7.10 12.21
CA ARG A 129 17.29 -7.47 11.37
C ARG A 129 17.97 -8.71 11.95
N PHE A 130 17.84 -9.84 11.27
CA PHE A 130 18.51 -11.09 11.65
C PHE A 130 19.99 -11.15 11.23
N ASN A 131 20.38 -10.35 10.24
CA ASN A 131 21.77 -10.27 9.75
C ASN A 131 22.12 -8.80 9.44
N PRO A 132 23.19 -8.23 10.04
CA PRO A 132 23.55 -6.82 9.86
C PRO A 132 23.89 -6.43 8.42
N ASN A 133 24.30 -7.39 7.59
CA ASN A 133 24.71 -7.17 6.20
C ASN A 133 23.54 -7.27 5.20
N ILE A 134 22.33 -7.61 5.69
CA ILE A 134 21.16 -7.84 4.84
C ILE A 134 20.04 -6.88 5.28
N SER A 135 19.64 -5.97 4.39
CA SER A 135 18.54 -5.02 4.61
C SER A 135 17.18 -5.60 4.18
N TRP A 136 16.99 -6.90 4.43
CA TRP A 136 15.79 -7.68 4.08
C TRP A 136 15.45 -8.59 5.26
N GLN A 137 14.16 -8.91 5.40
CA GLN A 137 13.67 -9.89 6.36
C GLN A 137 12.64 -10.81 5.69
N PRO A 138 12.56 -12.09 6.11
CA PRO A 138 11.54 -12.99 5.60
C PRO A 138 10.15 -12.55 6.10
N ILE A 139 9.23 -12.36 5.17
CA ILE A 139 7.81 -12.13 5.45
C ILE A 139 7.01 -13.22 4.71
N PRO A 140 6.13 -13.97 5.41
CA PRO A 140 5.37 -15.05 4.78
C PRO A 140 4.49 -14.57 3.62
N VAL A 141 4.57 -15.27 2.49
CA VAL A 141 3.63 -15.16 1.37
C VAL A 141 2.87 -16.46 1.28
N HIS A 142 1.56 -16.41 1.52
CA HIS A 142 0.69 -17.58 1.49
C HIS A 142 0.24 -17.86 0.05
N THR A 143 0.14 -19.15 -0.29
CA THR A 143 -0.32 -19.60 -1.60
C THR A 143 -1.13 -20.89 -1.44
N VAL A 144 -1.85 -21.25 -2.48
CA VAL A 144 -2.52 -22.55 -2.64
C VAL A 144 -2.23 -23.06 -4.06
N PRO A 145 -2.19 -24.38 -4.29
CA PRO A 145 -1.97 -24.91 -5.64
C PRO A 145 -2.94 -24.32 -6.67
N ILE A 146 -2.48 -24.07 -7.89
CA ILE A 146 -3.30 -23.45 -8.97
C ILE A 146 -4.64 -24.19 -9.16
N THR A 147 -4.65 -25.52 -9.04
CA THR A 147 -5.85 -26.36 -9.20
C THR A 147 -6.86 -26.20 -8.07
N GLU A 148 -6.45 -25.65 -6.94
CA GLU A 148 -7.25 -25.44 -5.74
C GLU A 148 -7.57 -23.95 -5.51
N ASP A 149 -6.95 -23.04 -6.28
CA ASP A 149 -7.25 -21.62 -6.27
C ASP A 149 -8.59 -21.37 -6.98
N ARG A 150 -9.68 -21.38 -6.20
CA ARG A 150 -11.06 -21.18 -6.68
C ARG A 150 -11.46 -19.71 -6.53
N ASP A 151 -12.10 -19.18 -7.57
CA ASP A 151 -12.77 -17.87 -7.57
C ASP A 151 -13.90 -17.78 -6.52
#